data_AF-A0A8X6YTD9-F1
#
_entry.id   AF-A0A8X6YTD9-F1
#
_cell.length_a   1.000
_cell.length_b   1.000
_cell.length_c   1.000
_cell.angle_alpha   90.00
_cell.angle_beta   90.00
_cell.angle_gamma   90.00
#
_symmetry.space_group_name_H-M   'P 1'
#
loop_
_entity.id
_entity.type
_entity.pdbx_description
1 polymer ?
#
loop_
_entity_poly.entity_id
_entity_poly.type
_entity_poly.pdbx_seq_one_letter_code
_entity_poly.pdbx_strand_id
1 'polypeptide(L)'
;MEKLEWREAFHRQPAYYLFLDFTTPMSIHNLNTICKVLQDITALSVSLKGTQRFSDLGIYALSNRTKCIFPIQSVRNNYEKFKFSIECMQNTSTLLTGKETFETDQLTQSLQDAIQQYETYYQGAIQHKEEWPQLQVIFFSAQPAQKFVKCVEESLTSIELAYICQVNVMYIKNYLSYATF
;
A
#
# COMPACT_ATOMS: atom_id res chain seq x y z
N MET A 1 32.03 -20.81 14.36
CA MET A 1 31.50 -20.20 13.13
C MET A 1 30.40 -19.25 13.58
N GLU A 2 30.75 -17.98 13.81
CA GLU A 2 29.79 -16.95 14.26
C GLU A 2 28.69 -16.79 13.22
N LYS A 3 27.44 -17.02 13.63
CA LYS A 3 26.28 -16.58 12.85
C LYS A 3 26.36 -15.06 12.79
N LEU A 4 26.60 -14.54 11.58
CA LEU A 4 26.62 -13.11 11.32
C LEU A 4 25.23 -12.52 11.57
N GLU A 5 25.02 -11.94 12.75
CA GLU A 5 23.73 -11.39 13.23
C GLU A 5 23.09 -10.38 12.26
N TRP A 6 23.89 -9.70 11.42
CA TRP A 6 23.38 -8.76 10.42
C TRP A 6 22.52 -9.42 9.33
N ARG A 7 22.63 -10.75 9.12
CA ARG A 7 21.75 -11.46 8.18
C ARG A 7 20.34 -11.66 8.75
N GLU A 8 20.20 -11.79 10.07
CA GLU A 8 18.91 -11.93 10.75
C GLU A 8 18.11 -10.62 10.79
N ALA A 9 18.77 -9.45 10.72
CA ALA A 9 18.11 -8.15 10.62
C ALA A 9 17.22 -8.01 9.36
N PHE A 10 17.55 -8.70 8.26
CA PHE A 10 16.76 -8.69 7.03
C PHE A 10 15.57 -9.64 7.04
N HIS A 11 15.52 -10.58 8.00
CA HIS A 11 14.37 -11.48 8.16
C HIS A 11 13.16 -10.80 8.83
N ARG A 12 13.31 -9.56 9.30
CA ARG A 12 12.26 -8.78 9.98
C ARG A 12 11.79 -7.57 9.16
N GLN A 13 11.93 -7.61 7.84
CA GLN A 13 11.34 -6.56 7.00
C GLN A 13 9.81 -6.62 7.18
N PRO A 14 9.16 -5.51 7.53
CA PRO A 14 7.73 -5.52 7.75
C PRO A 14 7.01 -5.76 6.42
N ALA A 15 5.85 -6.41 6.46
CA ALA A 15 4.94 -6.44 5.32
C ALA A 15 4.33 -5.04 5.11
N TYR A 16 3.91 -4.74 3.88
CA TYR A 16 3.36 -3.42 3.56
C TYR A 16 1.98 -3.53 2.88
N TYR A 17 1.05 -2.70 3.34
CA TYR A 17 -0.13 -2.35 2.56
C TYR A 17 -0.05 -0.89 2.11
N LEU A 18 -0.27 -0.65 0.82
CA LEU A 18 -0.42 0.68 0.25
C LEU A 18 -1.87 0.92 -0.12
N PHE A 19 -2.45 1.99 0.41
CA PHE A 19 -3.78 2.46 0.06
C PHE A 19 -3.65 3.75 -0.74
N LEU A 20 -4.01 3.69 -2.01
CA LEU A 20 -3.95 4.81 -2.93
C LEU A 20 -5.33 5.44 -3.04
N ASP A 21 -5.46 6.70 -2.66
CA ASP A 21 -6.70 7.44 -2.76
C ASP A 21 -6.93 7.98 -4.17
N PHE A 22 -8.00 7.52 -4.81
CA PHE A 22 -8.39 7.91 -6.17
C PHE A 22 -9.46 9.01 -6.16
N THR A 23 -9.85 9.51 -4.99
CA THR A 23 -10.89 10.53 -4.85
C THR A 23 -10.36 11.94 -5.05
N THR A 24 -11.22 12.85 -5.48
CA THR A 24 -10.89 14.28 -5.63
C THR A 24 -10.46 14.87 -4.29
N PRO A 25 -9.28 15.49 -4.17
CA PRO A 25 -8.57 16.22 -5.24
C PRO A 25 -7.37 15.49 -5.85
N MET A 26 -7.28 14.16 -5.75
CA MET A 26 -6.21 13.40 -6.41
C MET A 26 -6.28 13.61 -7.93
N SER A 27 -5.14 13.93 -8.55
CA SER A 27 -5.06 14.08 -10.00
C SER A 27 -4.55 12.81 -10.67
N ILE A 28 -4.94 12.61 -11.94
CA ILE A 28 -4.42 11.54 -12.80
C ILE A 28 -2.89 11.62 -12.90
N HIS A 29 -2.33 12.84 -12.96
CA HIS A 29 -0.88 13.06 -12.98
C HIS A 29 -0.19 12.50 -11.71
N ASN A 30 -0.77 12.74 -10.54
CA ASN A 30 -0.23 12.21 -9.27
C ASN A 30 -0.29 10.69 -9.25
N LEU A 31 -1.43 10.11 -9.62
CA LEU A 31 -1.59 8.66 -9.66
C LEU A 31 -0.60 8.01 -10.63
N ASN A 32 -0.44 8.57 -11.83
CA ASN A 32 0.54 8.09 -12.80
C ASN A 32 1.97 8.20 -12.27
N THR A 33 2.29 9.29 -11.58
CA THR A 33 3.59 9.49 -10.94
C THR A 33 3.84 8.44 -9.86
N ILE A 34 2.87 8.19 -8.97
CA ILE A 34 2.98 7.14 -7.94
C ILE A 34 3.18 5.78 -8.59
N CYS A 35 2.38 5.44 -9.61
CA CYS A 35 2.51 4.17 -10.33
C CYS A 35 3.90 4.00 -10.94
N LYS A 36 4.43 5.05 -11.57
CA LYS A 36 5.77 5.06 -12.18
C LYS A 36 6.86 4.86 -11.11
N VAL A 37 6.77 5.58 -9.99
CA VAL A 37 7.71 5.46 -8.86
C VAL A 37 7.66 4.05 -8.27
N LEU A 38 6.47 3.47 -8.08
CA LEU A 38 6.31 2.11 -7.60
C LEU A 38 6.94 1.10 -8.56
N GLN A 39 6.73 1.23 -9.88
CA GLN A 39 7.37 0.39 -10.89
C GLN A 39 8.89 0.52 -10.84
N ASP A 40 9.44 1.74 -10.81
CA ASP A 40 10.89 1.96 -10.86
C ASP A 40 11.59 1.45 -9.60
N ILE A 41 11.05 1.75 -8.41
CA ILE A 41 11.61 1.32 -7.13
C ILE A 41 11.54 -0.21 -7.00
N THR A 42 10.43 -0.83 -7.39
CA THR A 42 10.31 -2.28 -7.31
C THR A 42 11.19 -2.97 -8.34
N ALA A 43 11.24 -2.50 -9.59
CA ALA A 43 12.15 -3.02 -10.63
C ALA A 43 13.61 -3.00 -10.14
N LEU A 44 14.04 -1.88 -9.58
CA LEU A 44 15.36 -1.76 -8.97
C LEU A 44 15.51 -2.77 -7.83
N SER A 45 14.59 -2.78 -6.87
CA SER A 45 14.66 -3.63 -5.67
C SER A 45 14.73 -5.12 -5.99
N VAL A 46 13.95 -5.60 -6.97
CA VAL A 46 13.95 -7.02 -7.37
C VAL A 46 15.21 -7.42 -8.15
N SER A 47 15.84 -6.47 -8.84
CA SER A 47 17.08 -6.69 -9.60
C SER A 47 18.33 -6.79 -8.71
N LEU A 48 18.26 -6.30 -7.47
CA LEU A 48 19.38 -6.35 -6.54
C LEU A 48 19.69 -7.80 -6.11
N LYS A 49 20.97 -8.18 -6.20
CA LYS A 49 21.47 -9.48 -5.73
C LYS A 49 21.48 -9.54 -4.20
N GLY A 50 21.25 -10.74 -3.66
CA GLY A 50 21.31 -11.02 -2.22
C GLY A 50 19.96 -11.43 -1.59
N THR A 51 19.95 -11.48 -0.25
CA THR A 51 18.77 -11.75 0.57
C THR A 51 17.66 -10.74 0.27
N GLN A 52 16.41 -11.17 0.41
CA GLN A 52 15.23 -10.39 0.04
C GLN A 52 15.21 -9.08 0.84
N ARG A 53 15.41 -7.95 0.15
CA ARG A 53 15.35 -6.60 0.74
C ARG A 53 13.97 -5.96 0.61
N PHE A 54 13.08 -6.58 -0.16
CA PHE A 54 11.75 -6.09 -0.44
C PHE A 54 10.73 -7.07 0.13
N SER A 55 9.97 -6.61 1.11
CA SER A 55 8.98 -7.43 1.82
C SER A 55 7.76 -7.73 0.95
N ASP A 56 6.82 -8.48 1.51
CA ASP A 56 5.52 -8.71 0.92
C ASP A 56 4.70 -7.42 0.88
N LEU A 57 4.01 -7.21 -0.23
CA LEU A 57 3.31 -5.97 -0.55
C LEU A 57 1.89 -6.26 -1.01
N GLY A 58 0.93 -5.51 -0.50
CA GLY A 58 -0.43 -5.43 -1.02
C GLY A 58 -0.80 -4.00 -1.36
N ILE A 59 -1.68 -3.82 -2.35
CA ILE A 59 -2.11 -2.50 -2.85
C ILE A 59 -3.62 -2.46 -3.01
N TYR A 60 -4.22 -1.41 -2.45
CA TYR A 60 -5.62 -1.07 -2.58
C TYR A 60 -5.77 0.29 -3.26
N ALA A 61 -6.79 0.43 -4.11
CA ALA A 61 -7.25 1.69 -4.65
C ALA A 61 -8.55 2.09 -3.95
N LEU A 62 -8.52 3.17 -3.18
CA LEU A 62 -9.66 3.73 -2.47
C LEU A 62 -10.46 4.63 -3.43
N SER A 63 -11.74 4.32 -3.58
CA SER A 63 -12.71 5.10 -4.35
C SER A 63 -14.12 4.77 -3.81
N ASN A 64 -15.17 5.19 -4.51
CA ASN A 64 -16.55 4.79 -4.17
C ASN A 64 -16.75 3.26 -4.15
N ARG A 65 -15.85 2.52 -4.78
CA ARG A 65 -15.71 1.07 -4.68
C ARG A 65 -14.23 0.76 -4.50
N THR A 66 -13.80 0.61 -3.25
CA THR A 66 -12.43 0.19 -2.97
C THR A 66 -12.13 -1.14 -3.67
N LYS A 67 -10.94 -1.26 -4.26
CA LYS A 67 -10.49 -2.47 -4.94
C LYS A 67 -9.10 -2.87 -4.46
N CYS A 68 -8.93 -4.15 -4.16
CA CYS A 68 -7.60 -4.75 -4.04
C CYS A 68 -6.99 -4.88 -5.45
N ILE A 69 -5.94 -4.11 -5.72
CA ILE A 69 -5.23 -4.07 -7.01
C ILE A 69 -4.15 -5.15 -7.08
N PHE A 70 -3.50 -5.38 -5.95
CA PHE A 70 -2.46 -6.39 -5.81
C PHE A 70 -2.61 -7.01 -4.41
N PRO A 71 -3.00 -8.29 -4.29
CA PRO A 71 -3.10 -8.93 -2.98
C PRO A 71 -1.71 -9.05 -2.35
N ILE A 72 -1.65 -9.10 -1.01
CA ILE A 72 -0.41 -9.27 -0.26
C ILE A 72 0.36 -10.51 -0.75
N GLN A 73 1.56 -10.30 -1.27
CA GLN A 73 2.47 -11.36 -1.71
C GLN A 73 3.87 -10.81 -1.96
N SER A 74 4.85 -11.70 -2.07
CA SER A 74 6.22 -11.34 -2.45
C SER A 74 6.26 -10.73 -3.85
N VAL A 75 6.63 -9.45 -3.94
CA VAL A 75 6.82 -8.75 -5.21
C VAL A 75 7.94 -9.37 -6.03
N ARG A 76 9.02 -9.81 -5.38
CA ARG A 76 10.15 -10.45 -6.09
C ARG A 76 9.70 -11.70 -6.84
N ASN A 77 8.91 -12.54 -6.19
CA ASN A 77 8.44 -13.79 -6.78
C ASN A 77 7.26 -13.59 -7.75
N ASN A 78 6.59 -12.43 -7.70
CA ASN A 78 5.40 -12.12 -8.50
C ASN A 78 5.55 -10.81 -9.30
N TYR A 79 6.76 -10.46 -9.72
CA TYR A 79 7.04 -9.15 -10.31
C TYR A 79 6.24 -8.87 -11.59
N GLU A 80 6.08 -9.86 -12.47
CA GLU A 80 5.26 -9.68 -13.69
C GLU A 80 3.78 -9.41 -13.36
N LYS A 81 3.22 -10.10 -12.35
CA LYS A 81 1.86 -9.83 -11.88
C LYS A 81 1.76 -8.44 -11.26
N PHE A 82 2.76 -8.05 -10.46
CA PHE A 82 2.83 -6.71 -9.87
C PHE A 82 2.85 -5.64 -10.96
N LYS A 83 3.74 -5.76 -11.93
CA LYS A 83 3.88 -4.84 -13.05
C LYS A 83 2.56 -4.69 -13.81
N PHE A 84 1.92 -5.82 -14.15
CA PHE A 84 0.61 -5.83 -14.79
C PHE A 84 -0.47 -5.15 -13.94
N SER A 85 -0.54 -5.43 -12.63
CA SER A 85 -1.46 -4.76 -11.71
C SER A 85 -1.28 -3.24 -11.70
N ILE A 86 -0.03 -2.74 -11.70
CA ILE A 86 0.25 -1.30 -11.75
C ILE A 86 -0.13 -0.70 -13.12
N GLU A 87 0.13 -1.39 -14.23
CA GLU A 87 -0.28 -0.94 -15.57
C GLU A 87 -1.81 -0.87 -15.69
N CYS A 88 -2.54 -1.88 -15.19
CA CYS A 88 -4.00 -1.85 -15.12
C CYS A 88 -4.52 -0.69 -14.27
N MET A 89 -3.83 -0.40 -13.16
CA MET A 89 -4.17 0.71 -12.27
C MET A 89 -3.96 2.07 -12.95
N GLN A 90 -2.85 2.26 -13.66
CA GLN A 90 -2.59 3.46 -14.48
C GLN A 90 -3.71 3.65 -15.51
N ASN A 91 -4.06 2.61 -16.25
CA ASN A 91 -5.15 2.66 -17.23
C ASN A 91 -6.50 2.96 -16.56
N THR A 92 -6.78 2.38 -15.40
CA THR A 92 -8.01 2.65 -14.64
C THR A 92 -8.06 4.09 -14.13
N SER A 93 -6.92 4.67 -13.73
CA SER A 93 -6.87 6.06 -13.26
C SER A 93 -7.28 7.06 -14.34
N THR A 94 -7.10 6.72 -15.63
CA THR A 94 -7.57 7.56 -16.75
C THR A 94 -9.08 7.63 -16.86
N LEU A 95 -9.79 6.69 -16.22
CA LEU A 95 -11.25 6.65 -16.16
C LEU A 95 -11.83 7.44 -14.97
N LEU A 96 -10.97 8.08 -14.16
CA LEU A 96 -11.43 8.89 -13.04
C LEU A 96 -12.19 10.11 -13.55
N THR A 97 -13.42 10.23 -13.07
CA THR A 97 -14.35 11.29 -13.46
C THR A 97 -14.26 12.52 -12.56
N GLY A 98 -13.50 12.42 -11.46
CA GLY A 98 -13.38 13.47 -10.44
C GLY A 98 -14.58 13.55 -9.50
N LYS A 99 -15.46 12.55 -9.53
CA LYS A 99 -16.66 12.45 -8.67
C LYS A 99 -16.55 11.35 -7.63
N GLU A 100 -15.47 10.58 -7.68
CA GLU A 100 -15.20 9.50 -6.77
C GLU A 100 -14.97 10.08 -5.37
N THR A 101 -15.69 9.53 -4.39
CA THR A 101 -15.53 9.78 -2.97
C THR A 101 -15.61 8.43 -2.26
N PHE A 102 -15.02 8.32 -1.08
CA PHE A 102 -15.22 7.15 -0.21
C PHE A 102 -15.56 7.63 1.20
N GLU A 103 -16.29 6.81 1.93
CA GLU A 103 -16.74 7.10 3.30
C GLU A 103 -15.90 6.32 4.33
N THR A 104 -15.91 6.77 5.58
CA THR A 104 -15.17 6.12 6.68
C THR A 104 -15.49 4.63 6.78
N ASP A 105 -16.76 4.23 6.65
CA ASP A 105 -17.17 2.82 6.70
C ASP A 105 -16.58 1.99 5.57
N GLN A 106 -16.43 2.57 4.37
CA GLN A 106 -15.80 1.90 3.24
C GLN A 106 -14.30 1.68 3.49
N LEU A 107 -13.63 2.66 4.10
CA LEU A 107 -12.24 2.53 4.51
C LEU A 107 -12.08 1.46 5.60
N THR A 108 -12.97 1.44 6.58
CA THR A 108 -13.01 0.43 7.65
C THR A 108 -13.11 -0.98 7.06
N GLN A 109 -14.08 -1.21 6.16
CA GLN A 109 -14.23 -2.50 5.50
C GLN A 109 -12.97 -2.89 4.71
N SER A 110 -12.38 -1.94 4.00
CA SER A 110 -11.17 -2.17 3.20
C SER A 110 -9.97 -2.55 4.07
N LEU A 111 -9.86 -1.97 5.25
CA LEU A 111 -8.84 -2.33 6.24
C LEU A 111 -9.09 -3.71 6.83
N GLN A 112 -10.34 -4.05 7.17
CA GLN A 112 -10.70 -5.39 7.64
C GLN A 112 -10.34 -6.46 6.61
N ASP A 113 -10.70 -6.23 5.34
CA ASP A 113 -10.38 -7.13 4.23
C ASP A 113 -8.87 -7.30 4.05
N ALA A 114 -8.09 -6.21 4.17
CA ALA A 114 -6.65 -6.24 4.08
C ALA A 114 -6.02 -7.01 5.24
N ILE A 115 -6.46 -6.79 6.48
CA ILE A 115 -5.97 -7.55 7.64
C ILE A 115 -6.30 -9.03 7.50
N GLN A 116 -7.54 -9.36 7.13
CA GLN A 116 -7.94 -10.76 6.91
C GLN A 116 -7.09 -11.44 5.82
N GLN A 117 -6.79 -10.71 4.73
CA GLN A 117 -5.93 -11.21 3.67
C GLN A 117 -4.49 -11.44 4.15
N TYR A 118 -3.93 -10.52 4.95
CA TYR A 118 -2.62 -10.69 5.58
C TYR A 118 -2.58 -11.90 6.51
N GLU A 119 -3.57 -12.07 7.38
CA GLU A 119 -3.63 -13.22 8.29
C GLU A 119 -3.71 -14.53 7.51
N THR A 120 -4.55 -14.58 6.48
CA THR A 120 -4.70 -15.77 5.62
C THR A 120 -3.38 -16.11 4.91
N TYR A 121 -2.67 -15.09 4.40
CA TYR A 121 -1.41 -15.26 3.70
C TYR A 121 -0.32 -15.87 4.59
N TYR A 122 -0.13 -15.33 5.80
CA TYR A 122 0.92 -15.81 6.70
C TYR A 122 0.52 -17.06 7.47
N GLN A 123 -0.76 -17.25 7.79
CA GLN A 123 -1.21 -18.50 8.41
C GLN A 123 -0.94 -19.72 7.53
N GLY A 124 -0.97 -19.55 6.20
CA GLY A 124 -0.61 -20.60 5.24
C GLY A 124 0.89 -20.91 5.16
N ALA A 125 1.75 -19.99 5.60
CA ALA A 125 3.21 -20.07 5.41
C ALA A 125 4.01 -20.20 6.71
N ILE A 126 3.53 -19.62 7.81
CA ILE A 126 4.21 -19.50 9.10
C ILE A 126 3.22 -19.90 10.21
N GLN A 127 3.49 -21.01 10.89
CA GLN A 127 2.58 -21.56 11.90
C GLN A 127 2.48 -20.69 13.16
N HIS A 128 3.59 -20.07 13.59
CA HIS A 128 3.63 -19.26 14.80
C HIS A 128 3.41 -17.79 14.49
N LYS A 129 2.32 -17.21 15.02
CA LYS A 129 1.95 -15.80 14.82
C LYS A 129 3.04 -14.81 15.27
N GLU A 130 3.84 -15.18 16.26
CA GLU A 130 4.96 -14.37 16.78
C GLU A 130 6.09 -14.18 15.76
N GLU A 131 6.17 -15.07 14.77
CA GLU A 131 7.15 -15.02 13.68
C GLU A 131 6.60 -14.28 12.45
N TRP A 132 5.33 -13.86 12.47
CA TRP A 132 4.75 -13.12 11.36
C TRP A 132 5.41 -11.74 11.22
N PRO A 133 5.71 -11.29 9.99
CA PRO A 133 6.28 -9.97 9.77
C PRO A 133 5.32 -8.88 10.24
N GLN A 134 5.83 -7.93 11.01
CA GLN A 134 5.06 -6.74 11.41
C GLN A 134 4.50 -6.02 10.17
N LEU A 135 3.32 -5.43 10.28
CA LEU A 135 2.62 -4.80 9.16
C LEU A 135 2.73 -3.28 9.24
N GLN A 136 3.12 -2.65 8.13
CA GLN A 136 3.03 -1.22 7.94
C GLN A 136 1.95 -0.88 6.93
N VAL A 137 1.06 0.04 7.31
CA VAL A 137 -0.02 0.53 6.44
C VAL A 137 0.32 1.96 6.02
N ILE A 138 0.30 2.23 4.71
CA ILE A 138 0.67 3.52 4.15
C ILE A 138 -0.46 4.00 3.23
N PHE A 139 -0.99 5.17 3.54
CA PHE A 139 -1.99 5.86 2.73
C PHE A 139 -1.33 6.92 1.87
N PHE A 140 -1.71 7.02 0.61
CA PHE A 140 -1.37 8.12 -0.28
C PHE A 140 -2.65 8.87 -0.64
N SER A 141 -2.79 10.11 -0.18
CA SER A 141 -4.00 10.90 -0.39
C SER A 141 -3.71 12.35 -0.68
N ALA A 142 -4.55 12.96 -1.53
CA ALA A 142 -4.56 14.40 -1.77
C ALA A 142 -5.64 15.12 -0.94
N GLN A 143 -6.42 14.40 -0.13
CA GLN A 143 -7.44 14.97 0.74
C GLN A 143 -6.80 15.91 1.77
N PRO A 144 -7.56 16.88 2.31
CA PRO A 144 -7.10 17.68 3.45
C PRO A 144 -6.61 16.78 4.59
N ALA A 145 -5.32 16.88 4.92
CA ALA A 145 -4.64 15.91 5.78
C ALA A 145 -5.36 15.67 7.11
N GLN A 146 -5.84 16.72 7.77
CA GLN A 146 -6.57 16.60 9.05
C GLN A 146 -7.86 15.79 8.92
N LYS A 147 -8.63 15.98 7.84
CA LYS A 147 -9.87 15.25 7.60
C LYS A 147 -9.58 13.77 7.31
N PHE A 148 -8.56 13.51 6.49
CA PHE A 148 -8.20 12.15 6.12
C PHE A 148 -7.61 11.37 7.30
N VAL A 149 -6.73 11.99 8.08
CA VAL A 149 -6.18 11.37 9.30
C VAL A 149 -7.29 11.00 10.27
N LYS A 150 -8.26 11.90 10.52
CA LYS A 150 -9.42 11.59 11.36
C LYS A 150 -10.22 10.40 10.84
N CYS A 151 -10.44 10.32 9.53
CA CYS A 151 -11.10 9.18 8.88
C CYS A 151 -10.33 7.87 9.11
N VAL A 152 -9.00 7.88 8.94
CA VAL A 152 -8.13 6.72 9.22
C VAL A 152 -8.20 6.32 10.69
N GLU A 153 -8.09 7.27 11.61
CA GLU A 153 -8.19 7.02 13.05
C GLU A 153 -9.53 6.40 13.44
N GLU A 154 -10.64 6.93 12.93
CA GLU A 154 -11.98 6.39 13.13
C GLU A 154 -12.09 4.96 12.60
N SER A 155 -11.59 4.69 11.39
CA SER A 155 -11.61 3.33 10.81
C SER A 155 -10.80 2.33 11.62
N LEU A 156 -9.66 2.73 12.19
CA LEU A 156 -8.79 1.86 12.99
C LEU A 156 -9.38 1.47 14.34
N THR A 157 -10.40 2.17 14.85
CA THR A 157 -11.02 1.86 16.15
C THR A 157 -11.63 0.45 16.23
N SER A 158 -11.97 -0.13 15.07
CA SER A 158 -12.59 -1.44 14.95
C SER A 158 -11.66 -2.54 14.41
N ILE A 159 -10.37 -2.22 14.23
CA ILE A 159 -9.36 -3.12 13.64
C ILE A 159 -8.47 -3.70 14.74
N GLU A 160 -8.16 -5.00 14.66
CA GLU A 160 -7.14 -5.60 15.52
C GLU A 160 -5.75 -5.10 15.13
N LEU A 161 -5.14 -4.29 16.00
CA LEU A 161 -3.85 -3.63 15.72
C LEU A 161 -2.64 -4.49 16.08
N ALA A 162 -2.82 -5.74 16.54
CA ALA A 162 -1.75 -6.59 17.09
C ALA A 162 -0.56 -6.78 16.13
N TYR A 163 -0.80 -6.77 14.82
CA TYR A 163 0.25 -6.90 13.81
C TYR A 163 0.65 -5.57 13.17
N ILE A 164 -0.11 -4.49 13.37
CA ILE A 164 0.15 -3.19 12.75
C ILE A 164 1.17 -2.43 13.62
N CYS A 165 2.41 -2.34 13.13
CA CYS A 165 3.45 -1.60 13.86
C CYS A 165 3.46 -0.10 13.51
N GLN A 166 2.96 0.28 12.34
CA GLN A 166 2.96 1.68 11.90
C GLN A 166 1.86 1.96 10.87
N VAL A 167 1.21 3.12 11.02
CA VAL A 167 0.29 3.68 10.03
C VAL A 167 0.82 5.04 9.58
N ASN A 168 1.01 5.22 8.28
CA ASN A 168 1.51 6.45 7.67
C ASN A 168 0.47 7.05 6.73
N VAL A 169 0.30 8.37 6.78
CA VAL A 169 -0.53 9.12 5.82
C VAL A 169 0.36 10.09 5.05
N MET A 170 0.56 9.80 3.77
CA MET A 170 1.32 10.61 2.83
C MET A 170 0.39 11.58 2.10
N TYR A 171 0.50 12.85 2.45
CA TYR A 171 -0.23 13.92 1.77
C TYR A 171 0.44 14.30 0.45
N ILE A 172 -0.31 14.21 -0.65
CA ILE A 172 0.16 14.53 -1.99
C ILE A 172 -0.46 15.84 -2.45
N LYS A 173 0.39 16.81 -2.80
CA LYS A 173 -0.04 18.10 -3.33
C LYS A 173 0.68 18.39 -4.65
N ASN A 174 -0.09 18.73 -5.67
CA ASN A 174 0.48 19.33 -6.88
C ASN A 174 0.77 20.81 -6.61
N TYR A 175 2.01 21.22 -6.80
CA TYR A 175 2.42 22.63 -6.72
C TYR A 175 2.38 23.34 -8.08
N LEU A 176 2.07 22.63 -9.18
CA LEU A 176 2.22 23.13 -10.56
C LEU A 176 0.94 23.67 -11.22
N SER A 177 -0.11 24.00 -10.47
CA SER A 177 -1.36 24.55 -11.04
C SER A 177 -1.42 26.09 -11.11
N TYR A 178 -0.30 26.81 -10.94
CA TYR A 178 -0.26 28.29 -10.99
C TYR A 178 0.73 28.84 -12.02
N ALA A 179 0.70 28.32 -13.25
CA ALA A 179 1.32 29.00 -14.39
C ALA A 179 0.33 29.08 -15.55
N THR A 180 -0.81 29.74 -15.33
CA THR A 180 -1.50 30.46 -16.40
C THR A 180 -0.80 31.81 -16.53
N PHE A 181 0.06 31.95 -17.54
CA PHE A 181 0.44 33.25 -18.11
C PHE A 181 -0.66 33.70 -19.08
#